data_AF-A0A950HGC0-F1
#
_entry.id   AF-A0A950HGC0-F1
#
_cell.length_a   1.000
_cell.length_b   1.000
_cell.length_c   1.000
_cell.angle_alpha   90.00
_cell.angle_beta   90.00
_cell.angle_gamma   90.00
#
_symmetry.space_group_name_H-M   'P 1'
#
loop_
_entity.id
_entity.type
_entity.pdbx_description
1 polymer ?
#
loop_
_entity_poly.entity_id
_entity_poly.type
_entity_poly.pdbx_seq_one_letter_code
_entity_poly.pdbx_strand_id
1 'polypeptide(L)'
;MRDIGEHRVRLTEQEAQLNLRTVLELCAAGELRCSEKTSRPSGATVRTVEEHLAHRDFYRDDPIASFSWPLLIQAGGLATIEGGRLRLTPQGRAALRKPPAEVISRLWRRWLTHAVIDEFSRIEAIKGQRARNVLTSAKTRRQTVATALARCPPEEWISVDALFTTMRRGDMSPTIARSERALWKLYLLDAQYGSLGYDGFHAWEILEGRYTLAVLFEYAGTLGLLDLDYVHPSGAREDFQENWGGDDLDTLSRYDGLQAIRLTALGRYALGLTEAYQPPAGEAETQPLKVLPTLDVVATGILSAGDQLLLSAYAEHTADRVWTISATSLLAAINTGRDPQDFATFLTQRTDHELPGSLRTLISDVTHRARQLTDLGHARVLECADPALTALLTRDHALRSLCRPLGDRHLAVPLDQELKFRKALLKLGYVLPGQPTP
;
A
#
# COMPACT_ATOMS: atom_id res chain seq x y z
N MET A 1 -22.01 -20.89 9.03
CA MET A 1 -22.74 -20.23 10.13
C MET A 1 -22.14 -18.84 10.25
N ARG A 2 -22.95 -17.78 10.16
CA ARG A 2 -22.46 -16.41 10.43
C ARG A 2 -22.27 -16.32 11.95
N ASP A 3 -21.15 -15.81 12.43
CA ASP A 3 -20.85 -15.66 13.86
C ASP A 3 -21.60 -14.44 14.44
N ILE A 4 -22.93 -14.45 14.30
CA ILE A 4 -23.80 -13.37 14.77
C ILE A 4 -23.81 -13.39 16.31
N GLY A 5 -23.42 -12.26 16.91
CA GLY A 5 -23.37 -12.09 18.37
C GLY A 5 -22.07 -12.52 19.05
N GLU A 6 -21.08 -13.07 18.33
CA GLU A 6 -19.77 -13.36 18.91
C GLU A 6 -18.98 -12.06 19.10
N HIS A 7 -18.63 -11.77 20.36
CA HIS A 7 -17.74 -10.65 20.70
C HIS A 7 -16.29 -11.00 20.40
N ARG A 8 -15.60 -10.12 19.66
CA ARG A 8 -14.20 -10.29 19.26
C ARG A 8 -13.39 -9.09 19.69
N VAL A 9 -12.41 -9.34 20.56
CA VAL A 9 -11.37 -8.36 20.92
C VAL A 9 -10.14 -8.63 20.08
N ARG A 10 -9.64 -7.60 19.39
CA ARG A 10 -8.47 -7.68 18.51
C ARG A 10 -7.45 -6.62 18.89
N LEU A 11 -6.25 -7.09 19.23
CA LEU A 11 -5.10 -6.26 19.53
C LEU A 11 -4.37 -5.96 18.22
N THR A 12 -4.41 -4.72 17.76
CA THR A 12 -4.07 -4.39 16.36
C THR A 12 -2.65 -3.84 16.20
N GLU A 13 -2.01 -3.41 17.29
CA GLU A 13 -0.71 -2.72 17.24
C GLU A 13 0.39 -3.57 16.59
N GLN A 14 0.65 -4.77 17.13
CA GLN A 14 1.65 -5.68 16.58
C GLN A 14 1.25 -6.20 15.20
N GLU A 15 -0.05 -6.49 15.03
CA GLU A 15 -0.61 -6.98 13.77
C GLU A 15 -0.35 -5.99 12.63
N ALA A 16 -0.59 -4.69 12.85
CA ALA A 16 -0.39 -3.67 11.83
C ALA A 16 1.09 -3.52 11.41
N GLN A 17 2.02 -3.68 12.36
CA GLN A 17 3.45 -3.64 12.06
C GLN A 17 3.88 -4.81 11.17
N LEU A 18 3.37 -6.02 11.42
CA LEU A 18 3.59 -7.18 10.57
C LEU A 18 2.93 -6.99 9.19
N ASN A 19 1.69 -6.52 9.17
CA ASN A 19 0.89 -6.33 7.96
C ASN A 19 1.46 -5.26 7.03
N LEU A 20 2.03 -4.18 7.58
CA LEU A 20 2.73 -3.18 6.79
C LEU A 20 3.85 -3.82 5.96
N ARG A 21 4.67 -4.69 6.59
CA ARG A 21 5.75 -5.37 5.87
C ARG A 21 5.19 -6.27 4.77
N THR A 22 4.23 -7.10 5.11
CA THR A 22 3.56 -8.01 4.16
C THR A 22 3.05 -7.25 2.93
N VAL A 23 2.32 -6.17 3.13
CA VAL A 23 1.69 -5.40 2.04
C VAL A 23 2.73 -4.71 1.17
N LEU A 24 3.80 -4.16 1.76
CA LEU A 24 4.90 -3.58 0.99
C LEU A 24 5.64 -4.64 0.16
N GLU A 25 5.83 -5.85 0.68
CA GLU A 25 6.47 -6.96 -0.06
C GLU A 25 5.58 -7.48 -1.20
N LEU A 26 4.27 -7.61 -0.98
CA LEU A 26 3.32 -7.93 -2.06
C LEU A 26 3.33 -6.85 -3.15
N CYS A 27 3.44 -5.57 -2.76
CA CYS A 27 3.58 -4.47 -3.71
C CYS A 27 4.91 -4.55 -4.49
N ALA A 28 6.01 -4.88 -3.82
CA ALA A 28 7.33 -5.05 -4.45
C ALA A 28 7.33 -6.23 -5.45
N ALA A 29 6.65 -7.32 -5.12
CA ALA A 29 6.42 -8.46 -6.01
C ALA A 29 5.49 -8.12 -7.19
N GLY A 30 4.77 -6.99 -7.14
CA GLY A 30 3.85 -6.55 -8.18
C GLY A 30 2.51 -7.28 -8.16
N GLU A 31 2.16 -7.94 -7.06
CA GLU A 31 0.92 -8.73 -6.90
C GLU A 31 -0.32 -7.86 -6.71
N LEU A 32 -0.14 -6.60 -6.33
CA LEU A 32 -1.23 -5.70 -6.02
C LEU A 32 -1.68 -4.90 -7.25
N ARG A 33 -3.00 -4.88 -7.51
CA ARG A 33 -3.64 -4.16 -8.61
C ARG A 33 -4.72 -3.23 -8.09
N CYS A 34 -4.69 -2.00 -8.59
CA CYS A 34 -5.65 -0.96 -8.24
C CYS A 34 -6.20 -0.29 -9.50
N SER A 35 -7.44 0.19 -9.43
CA SER A 35 -8.07 0.92 -10.53
C SER A 35 -7.40 2.27 -10.71
N GLU A 36 -6.98 2.61 -11.94
CA GLU A 36 -6.46 3.95 -12.24
C GLU A 36 -7.52 5.05 -12.07
N LYS A 37 -8.81 4.70 -12.20
CA LYS A 37 -9.92 5.67 -12.08
C LYS A 37 -10.30 5.96 -10.64
N THR A 38 -10.34 4.93 -9.79
CA THR A 38 -10.88 5.04 -8.42
C THR A 38 -9.83 4.84 -7.34
N SER A 39 -8.60 4.46 -7.71
CA SER A 39 -7.51 4.03 -6.83
C SER A 39 -7.84 2.81 -5.95
N ARG A 40 -9.05 2.25 -6.07
CA ARG A 40 -9.52 1.12 -5.25
C ARG A 40 -8.82 -0.18 -5.64
N PRO A 41 -8.50 -1.05 -4.66
CA PRO A 41 -7.96 -2.37 -4.96
C PRO A 41 -8.97 -3.22 -5.72
N SER A 42 -8.47 -4.08 -6.61
CA SER A 42 -9.29 -5.10 -7.28
C SER A 42 -9.74 -6.18 -6.29
N GLY A 43 -10.81 -6.91 -6.60
CA GLY A 43 -11.23 -8.05 -5.76
C GLY A 43 -10.19 -9.17 -5.66
N ALA A 44 -9.32 -9.32 -6.67
CA ALA A 44 -8.16 -10.21 -6.58
C ALA A 44 -7.14 -9.69 -5.55
N THR A 45 -6.82 -8.40 -5.59
CA THR A 45 -5.91 -7.75 -4.63
C THR A 45 -6.40 -7.83 -3.20
N VAL A 46 -7.71 -7.62 -2.97
CA VAL A 46 -8.32 -7.78 -1.63
C VAL A 46 -8.07 -9.20 -1.10
N ARG A 47 -8.38 -10.24 -1.90
CA ARG A 47 -8.13 -11.64 -1.53
C ARG A 47 -6.66 -11.94 -1.29
N THR A 48 -5.76 -11.50 -2.17
CA THR A 48 -4.31 -11.70 -2.00
C THR A 48 -3.80 -11.05 -0.72
N VAL A 49 -4.27 -9.84 -0.38
CA VAL A 49 -3.88 -9.18 0.86
C VAL A 49 -4.44 -9.94 2.06
N GLU A 50 -5.74 -10.25 2.09
CA GLU A 50 -6.38 -11.06 3.14
C GLU A 50 -5.66 -12.39 3.38
N GLU A 51 -5.18 -13.02 2.32
CA GLU A 51 -4.47 -14.29 2.38
C GLU A 51 -3.15 -14.22 3.17
N HIS A 52 -2.55 -13.03 3.25
CA HIS A 52 -1.24 -12.80 3.86
C HIS A 52 -1.28 -11.91 5.11
N LEU A 53 -2.42 -11.27 5.43
CA LEU A 53 -2.55 -10.51 6.67
C LEU A 53 -2.38 -11.44 7.88
N ALA A 54 -1.59 -10.98 8.85
CA ALA A 54 -1.59 -11.51 10.20
C ALA A 54 -3.03 -11.49 10.73
N HIS A 55 -3.51 -12.64 11.20
CA HIS A 55 -4.87 -12.84 11.72
C HIS A 55 -6.03 -12.59 10.72
N ARG A 56 -5.77 -12.61 9.39
CA ARG A 56 -6.79 -12.43 8.32
C ARG A 56 -7.49 -11.07 8.40
N ASP A 57 -8.61 -10.86 7.70
CA ASP A 57 -9.42 -9.63 7.84
C ASP A 57 -10.29 -9.64 9.12
N PHE A 58 -10.94 -8.53 9.45
CA PHE A 58 -11.82 -8.42 10.63
C PHE A 58 -13.11 -9.23 10.46
N TYR A 59 -13.68 -9.19 9.24
CA TYR A 59 -14.81 -10.01 8.82
C TYR A 59 -14.44 -10.83 7.59
N ARG A 60 -15.00 -12.03 7.52
CA ARG A 60 -14.78 -12.96 6.40
C ARG A 60 -15.40 -12.47 5.10
N ASP A 61 -16.64 -11.98 5.16
CA ASP A 61 -17.45 -11.69 3.96
C ASP A 61 -17.44 -10.20 3.58
N ASP A 62 -17.02 -9.33 4.51
CA ASP A 62 -16.96 -7.87 4.32
C ASP A 62 -15.56 -7.34 4.61
N PRO A 63 -14.64 -7.41 3.63
CA PRO A 63 -13.27 -6.98 3.82
C PRO A 63 -13.15 -5.52 4.26
N ILE A 64 -12.36 -5.31 5.31
CA ILE A 64 -12.05 -4.00 5.88
C ILE A 64 -10.55 -3.74 5.74
N ALA A 65 -9.71 -4.53 6.42
CA ALA A 65 -8.26 -4.30 6.47
C ALA A 65 -7.59 -4.60 5.13
N SER A 66 -7.97 -5.68 4.46
CA SER A 66 -7.39 -6.05 3.17
C SER A 66 -7.79 -5.09 2.04
N PHE A 67 -8.93 -4.41 2.18
CA PHE A 67 -9.33 -3.32 1.29
C PHE A 67 -8.57 -2.02 1.59
N SER A 68 -8.33 -1.69 2.86
CA SER A 68 -7.75 -0.41 3.24
C SER A 68 -6.23 -0.35 3.07
N TRP A 69 -5.50 -1.45 3.28
CA TRP A 69 -4.04 -1.49 3.16
C TRP A 69 -3.49 -0.95 1.82
N PRO A 70 -3.98 -1.38 0.64
CA PRO A 70 -3.58 -0.80 -0.64
C PRO A 70 -3.84 0.70 -0.73
N LEU A 71 -4.93 1.20 -0.15
CA LEU A 71 -5.26 2.63 -0.14
C LEU A 71 -4.34 3.43 0.79
N LEU A 72 -4.00 2.87 1.96
CA LEU A 72 -3.14 3.48 2.95
C LEU A 72 -1.73 3.70 2.40
N ILE A 73 -1.13 2.70 1.75
CA ILE A 73 0.22 2.82 1.15
C ILE A 73 0.23 3.79 -0.05
N GLN A 74 -0.88 3.88 -0.80
CA GLN A 74 -1.04 4.87 -1.87
C GLN A 74 -1.13 6.29 -1.29
N ALA A 75 -2.00 6.50 -0.30
CA ALA A 75 -2.20 7.80 0.32
C ALA A 75 -0.92 8.32 1.01
N GLY A 76 -0.11 7.41 1.55
CA GLY A 76 1.19 7.70 2.13
C GLY A 76 2.30 8.03 1.12
N GLY A 77 2.05 7.86 -0.18
CA GLY A 77 3.05 8.00 -1.23
C GLY A 77 4.09 6.88 -1.24
N LEU A 78 3.82 5.75 -0.58
CA LEU A 78 4.71 4.58 -0.58
C LEU A 78 4.56 3.75 -1.85
N ALA A 79 3.36 3.77 -2.46
CA ALA A 79 3.10 3.12 -3.74
C ALA A 79 2.34 4.05 -4.69
N THR A 80 2.53 3.86 -5.99
CA THR A 80 1.79 4.53 -7.05
C THR A 80 1.23 3.51 -8.04
N ILE A 81 0.15 3.86 -8.74
CA ILE A 81 -0.43 3.01 -9.78
C ILE A 81 0.30 3.25 -11.10
N GLU A 82 0.82 2.17 -11.70
CA GLU A 82 1.45 2.16 -13.02
C GLU A 82 0.86 1.00 -13.83
N GLY A 83 0.12 1.29 -14.91
CA GLY A 83 -0.52 0.28 -15.74
C GLY A 83 -1.48 -0.62 -14.96
N GLY A 84 -2.26 -0.04 -14.03
CA GLY A 84 -3.17 -0.75 -13.13
C GLY A 84 -2.52 -1.64 -12.06
N ARG A 85 -1.19 -1.62 -11.89
CA ARG A 85 -0.48 -2.30 -10.80
C ARG A 85 0.06 -1.29 -9.80
N LEU A 86 0.07 -1.64 -8.51
CA LEU A 86 0.76 -0.85 -7.50
C LEU A 86 2.26 -1.16 -7.54
N ARG A 87 3.07 -0.11 -7.64
CA ARG A 87 4.53 -0.15 -7.62
C ARG A 87 5.05 0.70 -6.47
N LEU A 88 6.06 0.19 -5.77
CA LEU A 88 6.72 0.96 -4.72
C LEU A 88 7.41 2.18 -5.31
N THR A 89 7.18 3.34 -4.69
CA THR A 89 7.95 4.55 -4.95
C THR A 89 9.34 4.45 -4.30
N PRO A 90 10.29 5.36 -4.57
CA PRO A 90 11.54 5.43 -3.80
C PRO A 90 11.30 5.53 -2.29
N GLN A 91 10.23 6.25 -1.88
CA GLN A 91 9.84 6.35 -0.48
C GLN A 91 9.32 5.02 0.08
N GLY A 92 8.54 4.26 -0.71
CA GLY A 92 8.07 2.93 -0.33
C GLY A 92 9.20 1.92 -0.15
N ARG A 93 10.18 1.92 -1.06
CA ARG A 93 11.39 1.10 -0.90
C ARG A 93 12.17 1.47 0.37
N ALA A 94 12.37 2.77 0.62
CA ALA A 94 13.02 3.22 1.84
C ALA A 94 12.23 2.89 3.11
N ALA A 95 10.90 2.77 3.04
CA ALA A 95 10.07 2.40 4.18
C ALA A 95 10.33 0.97 4.68
N LEU A 96 10.75 0.05 3.80
CA LEU A 96 11.15 -1.32 4.18
C LEU A 96 12.39 -1.37 5.10
N ARG A 97 13.15 -0.27 5.20
CA ARG A 97 14.36 -0.15 6.02
C ARG A 97 14.12 0.62 7.32
N LYS A 98 12.91 1.15 7.54
CA LYS A 98 12.57 1.99 8.68
C LYS A 98 11.79 1.20 9.73
N PRO A 99 11.82 1.63 11.01
CA PRO A 99 10.93 1.07 12.03
C PRO A 99 9.46 1.15 11.57
N PRO A 100 8.69 0.04 11.63
CA PRO A 100 7.29 0.02 11.19
C PRO A 100 6.43 1.09 11.85
N ALA A 101 6.61 1.32 13.16
CA ALA A 101 5.90 2.36 13.91
C ALA A 101 6.07 3.77 13.31
N GLU A 102 7.28 4.14 12.87
CA GLU A 102 7.51 5.42 12.19
C GLU A 102 6.78 5.51 10.85
N VAL A 103 6.77 4.42 10.09
CA VAL A 103 6.11 4.37 8.78
C VAL A 103 4.60 4.49 8.96
N ILE A 104 4.02 3.74 9.90
CA ILE A 104 2.59 3.81 10.25
C ILE A 104 2.18 5.21 10.71
N SER A 105 2.96 5.82 11.60
CA SER A 105 2.72 7.21 12.06
C SER A 105 2.68 8.20 10.88
N ARG A 106 3.60 8.05 9.92
CA ARG A 106 3.61 8.87 8.69
C ARG A 106 2.42 8.56 7.78
N LEU A 107 2.03 7.29 7.64
CA LEU A 107 0.85 6.88 6.87
C LEU A 107 -0.41 7.53 7.43
N TRP A 108 -0.62 7.48 8.76
CA TRP A 108 -1.76 8.12 9.40
C TRP A 108 -1.81 9.63 9.15
N ARG A 109 -0.70 10.35 9.39
CA ARG A 109 -0.63 11.81 9.16
C ARG A 109 -0.89 12.17 7.69
N ARG A 110 -0.41 11.36 6.75
CA ARG A 110 -0.72 11.51 5.32
C ARG A 110 -2.18 11.23 5.03
N TRP A 111 -2.76 10.18 5.60
CA TRP A 111 -4.17 9.84 5.44
C TRP A 111 -5.09 10.99 5.86
N LEU A 112 -4.80 11.64 6.99
CA LEU A 112 -5.59 12.80 7.46
C LEU A 112 -5.61 13.98 6.50
N THR A 113 -4.62 14.10 5.62
CA THR A 113 -4.44 15.27 4.74
C THR A 113 -4.64 14.98 3.26
N HIS A 114 -4.50 13.73 2.83
CA HIS A 114 -4.56 13.33 1.42
C HIS A 114 -5.68 12.31 1.19
N ALA A 115 -6.64 12.67 0.33
CA ALA A 115 -7.82 11.85 0.04
C ALA A 115 -7.66 11.05 -1.25
N VAL A 116 -7.30 9.77 -1.11
CA VAL A 116 -7.35 8.77 -2.20
C VAL A 116 -8.77 8.23 -2.40
N ILE A 117 -9.58 8.28 -1.34
CA ILE A 117 -11.00 7.92 -1.29
C ILE A 117 -11.69 8.81 -0.24
N ASP A 118 -13.02 8.90 -0.30
CA ASP A 118 -13.86 9.42 0.79
C ASP A 118 -14.43 8.25 1.60
N GLU A 119 -14.20 8.18 2.92
CA GLU A 119 -14.70 7.08 3.76
C GLU A 119 -16.21 6.94 3.75
N PHE A 120 -16.94 8.05 3.54
CA PHE A 120 -18.39 8.00 3.46
C PHE A 120 -18.87 7.13 2.29
N SER A 121 -18.05 7.02 1.23
CA SER A 121 -18.31 6.15 0.08
C SER A 121 -18.26 4.65 0.37
N ARG A 122 -17.91 4.26 1.61
CA ARG A 122 -17.94 2.89 2.12
C ARG A 122 -19.23 2.56 2.89
N ILE A 123 -20.04 3.57 3.22
CA ILE A 123 -21.38 3.38 3.79
C ILE A 123 -22.36 3.24 2.62
N GLU A 124 -22.32 2.08 1.99
CA GLU A 124 -22.95 1.86 0.69
C GLU A 124 -24.47 1.92 0.73
N ALA A 125 -25.10 1.68 1.89
CA ALA A 125 -26.55 1.77 2.06
C ALA A 125 -27.06 3.21 1.82
N ILE A 126 -26.28 4.22 2.21
CA ILE A 126 -26.62 5.63 1.96
C ILE A 126 -26.24 6.00 0.53
N LYS A 127 -27.24 6.27 -0.30
CA LYS A 127 -27.09 6.59 -1.72
C LYS A 127 -27.01 8.10 -1.96
N GLY A 128 -26.80 8.49 -3.22
CA GLY A 128 -26.76 9.89 -3.66
C GLY A 128 -25.51 10.70 -3.29
N GLN A 129 -24.55 10.07 -2.62
CA GLN A 129 -23.28 10.67 -2.19
C GLN A 129 -22.45 11.32 -3.33
N ARG A 130 -22.57 10.82 -4.56
CA ARG A 130 -21.82 11.31 -5.73
C ARG A 130 -22.41 12.57 -6.37
N ALA A 131 -23.56 13.06 -5.89
CA ALA A 131 -24.16 14.26 -6.44
C ALA A 131 -23.30 15.50 -6.12
N ARG A 132 -23.31 16.46 -7.06
CA ARG A 132 -22.63 17.75 -6.86
C ARG A 132 -23.21 18.45 -5.64
N ASN A 133 -22.39 19.15 -4.86
CA ASN A 133 -22.94 19.97 -3.77
C ASN A 133 -23.13 19.24 -2.43
N VAL A 134 -22.93 17.92 -2.35
CA VAL A 134 -23.39 17.11 -1.20
C VAL A 134 -22.42 17.09 -0.03
N LEU A 135 -21.29 16.39 -0.14
CA LEU A 135 -20.41 16.12 1.00
C LEU A 135 -19.46 17.28 1.30
N THR A 136 -19.14 17.50 2.57
CA THR A 136 -18.07 18.42 3.01
C THR A 136 -16.69 17.87 2.62
N SER A 137 -15.60 18.52 3.04
CA SER A 137 -14.24 18.04 2.77
C SER A 137 -13.89 16.80 3.62
N ALA A 138 -13.45 15.71 2.96
CA ALA A 138 -12.95 14.52 3.66
C ALA A 138 -11.76 14.84 4.58
N LYS A 139 -10.86 15.75 4.16
CA LYS A 139 -9.74 16.21 5.00
C LYS A 139 -10.22 16.76 6.34
N THR A 140 -11.21 17.66 6.31
CA THR A 140 -11.72 18.29 7.53
C THR A 140 -12.36 17.24 8.43
N ARG A 141 -13.19 16.36 7.88
CA ARG A 141 -13.85 15.30 8.67
C ARG A 141 -12.86 14.34 9.33
N ARG A 142 -11.82 13.90 8.61
CA ARG A 142 -10.72 13.08 9.17
C ARG A 142 -10.01 13.78 10.32
N GLN A 143 -9.68 15.05 10.15
CA GLN A 143 -9.02 15.84 11.19
C GLN A 143 -9.90 15.98 12.44
N THR A 144 -11.21 16.13 12.27
CA THR A 144 -12.16 16.14 13.39
C THR A 144 -12.15 14.79 14.13
N VAL A 145 -12.23 13.66 13.44
CA VAL A 145 -12.16 12.32 14.07
C VAL A 145 -10.81 12.10 14.77
N ALA A 146 -9.69 12.51 14.15
CA ALA A 146 -8.37 12.43 14.78
C ALA A 146 -8.26 13.28 16.05
N THR A 147 -8.90 14.46 16.06
CA THR A 147 -8.96 15.32 17.24
C THR A 147 -9.76 14.66 18.36
N ALA A 148 -10.87 13.99 18.03
CA ALA A 148 -11.64 13.22 18.99
C ALA A 148 -10.83 12.06 19.57
N LEU A 149 -10.11 11.30 18.73
CA LEU A 149 -9.22 10.22 19.16
C LEU A 149 -8.12 10.69 20.12
N ALA A 150 -7.55 11.88 19.86
CA ALA A 150 -6.52 12.45 20.73
C ALA A 150 -7.02 12.84 22.13
N ARG A 151 -8.35 12.90 22.33
CA ARG A 151 -8.97 13.15 23.64
C ARG A 151 -9.42 11.88 24.37
N CYS A 152 -9.29 10.72 23.74
CA CYS A 152 -9.61 9.45 24.40
C CYS A 152 -8.62 9.19 25.54
N PRO A 153 -9.10 8.63 26.68
CA PRO A 153 -8.20 8.20 27.74
C PRO A 153 -7.21 7.16 27.19
N PRO A 154 -5.91 7.29 27.47
CA PRO A 154 -4.91 6.35 26.98
C PRO A 154 -5.12 4.97 27.63
N GLU A 155 -4.99 3.90 26.85
CA GLU A 155 -5.01 2.49 27.32
C GLU A 155 -6.32 2.03 28.00
N GLU A 156 -7.37 2.85 27.98
CA GLU A 156 -8.71 2.51 28.44
C GLU A 156 -9.63 2.15 27.27
N TRP A 157 -10.48 1.15 27.48
CA TRP A 157 -11.55 0.83 26.55
C TRP A 157 -12.67 1.86 26.69
N ILE A 158 -13.07 2.45 25.57
CA ILE A 158 -14.22 3.35 25.49
C ILE A 158 -15.24 2.78 24.50
N SER A 159 -16.51 2.78 24.87
CA SER A 159 -17.56 2.42 23.92
C SER A 159 -17.67 3.47 22.83
N VAL A 160 -18.05 3.04 21.63
CA VAL A 160 -18.29 3.94 20.50
C VAL A 160 -19.36 4.99 20.85
N ASP A 161 -20.42 4.60 21.58
CA ASP A 161 -21.50 5.53 21.92
C ASP A 161 -21.05 6.57 22.97
N ALA A 162 -20.12 6.21 23.87
CA ALA A 162 -19.47 7.16 24.77
C ALA A 162 -18.57 8.13 23.99
N LEU A 163 -17.84 7.65 22.97
CA LEU A 163 -17.07 8.50 22.06
C LEU A 163 -17.99 9.46 21.30
N PHE A 164 -19.08 8.97 20.73
CA PHE A 164 -20.08 9.80 20.02
C PHE A 164 -20.66 10.90 20.93
N THR A 165 -20.98 10.54 22.17
CA THR A 165 -21.46 11.49 23.18
C THR A 165 -20.39 12.56 23.47
N THR A 166 -19.13 12.16 23.60
CA THR A 166 -18.00 13.08 23.83
C THR A 166 -17.78 14.00 22.63
N MET A 167 -17.85 13.48 21.41
CA MET A 167 -17.71 14.25 20.17
C MET A 167 -18.80 15.31 20.06
N ARG A 168 -20.06 14.94 20.30
CA ARG A 168 -21.20 15.87 20.26
C ARG A 168 -21.09 16.96 21.33
N ARG A 169 -20.73 16.59 22.56
CA ARG A 169 -20.53 17.57 23.65
C ARG A 169 -19.33 18.50 23.41
N GLY A 170 -18.32 18.02 22.71
CA GLY A 170 -17.08 18.76 22.44
C GLY A 170 -17.08 19.56 21.13
N ASP A 171 -18.22 19.64 20.42
CA ASP A 171 -18.34 20.26 19.09
C ASP A 171 -17.35 19.67 18.05
N MET A 172 -17.06 18.37 18.17
CA MET A 172 -16.17 17.63 17.27
C MET A 172 -16.99 16.80 16.28
N SER A 173 -17.89 17.46 15.55
CA SER A 173 -18.75 16.78 14.58
C SER A 173 -18.09 16.73 13.18
N PRO A 174 -17.86 15.55 12.60
CA PRO A 174 -17.35 15.43 11.24
C PRO A 174 -18.48 15.63 10.21
N THR A 175 -19.12 16.80 10.24
CA THR A 175 -20.34 17.14 9.47
C THR A 175 -20.28 16.62 8.04
N ILE A 176 -21.24 15.77 7.67
CA ILE A 176 -21.23 15.07 6.37
C ILE A 176 -21.82 15.94 5.27
N ALA A 177 -23.08 16.37 5.45
CA ALA A 177 -23.79 17.17 4.48
C ALA A 177 -23.35 18.65 4.55
N ARG A 178 -23.10 19.26 3.40
CA ARG A 178 -22.69 20.68 3.31
C ARG A 178 -23.76 21.68 3.74
N SER A 179 -25.02 21.27 3.70
CA SER A 179 -26.17 22.07 4.09
C SER A 179 -27.40 21.18 4.26
N GLU A 180 -28.46 21.70 4.87
CA GLU A 180 -29.74 20.98 4.96
C GLU A 180 -30.27 20.57 3.58
N ARG A 181 -30.13 21.44 2.57
CA ARG A 181 -30.50 21.12 1.18
C ARG A 181 -29.67 19.96 0.60
N ALA A 182 -28.46 19.72 1.08
CA ALA A 182 -27.65 18.58 0.65
C ALA A 182 -28.16 17.24 1.21
N LEU A 183 -28.84 17.24 2.36
CA LEU A 183 -29.44 16.04 2.95
C LEU A 183 -30.51 15.43 2.05
N TRP A 184 -31.28 16.26 1.34
CA TRP A 184 -32.28 15.82 0.36
C TRP A 184 -31.71 15.02 -0.82
N LYS A 185 -30.38 14.98 -0.97
CA LYS A 185 -29.71 14.16 -1.98
C LYS A 185 -29.18 12.85 -1.42
N LEU A 186 -29.15 12.68 -0.10
CA LEU A 186 -28.76 11.46 0.56
C LEU A 186 -30.03 10.69 0.91
N TYR A 187 -30.03 9.38 0.66
CA TYR A 187 -31.22 8.57 0.86
C TYR A 187 -30.89 7.10 1.09
N LEU A 188 -31.80 6.38 1.75
CA LEU A 188 -31.82 4.93 1.82
C LEU A 188 -32.81 4.41 0.77
N LEU A 189 -32.45 3.34 0.05
CA LEU A 189 -33.27 2.65 -0.94
C LEU A 189 -33.79 3.52 -2.11
N ASP A 190 -34.70 4.47 -1.86
CA ASP A 190 -35.33 5.38 -2.82
C ASP A 190 -35.12 6.87 -2.47
N ALA A 191 -34.92 7.72 -3.49
CA ALA A 191 -34.59 9.12 -3.31
C ALA A 191 -35.78 10.00 -2.88
N GLN A 192 -37.01 9.60 -3.18
CA GLN A 192 -38.21 10.36 -2.85
C GLN A 192 -38.70 10.05 -1.43
N TYR A 193 -38.71 8.77 -1.07
CA TYR A 193 -39.26 8.31 0.21
C TYR A 193 -38.21 8.15 1.29
N GLY A 194 -37.04 7.60 0.97
CA GLY A 194 -35.95 7.38 1.92
C GLY A 194 -34.99 8.56 2.07
N SER A 195 -35.39 9.77 1.66
CA SER A 195 -34.57 10.99 1.75
C SER A 195 -34.22 11.31 3.20
N LEU A 196 -32.94 11.54 3.47
CA LEU A 196 -32.44 11.99 4.77
C LEU A 196 -32.69 13.50 4.99
N GLY A 197 -33.28 14.20 4.01
CA GLY A 197 -33.68 15.60 4.14
C GLY A 197 -34.95 15.82 4.95
N TYR A 198 -35.72 14.76 5.22
CA TYR A 198 -36.87 14.85 6.13
C TYR A 198 -36.41 15.08 7.57
N ASP A 199 -37.18 15.87 8.31
CA ASP A 199 -36.88 16.18 9.71
C ASP A 199 -36.94 14.91 10.57
N GLY A 200 -35.94 14.72 11.44
CA GLY A 200 -35.77 13.50 12.24
C GLY A 200 -35.10 12.31 11.55
N PHE A 201 -34.94 12.31 10.22
CA PHE A 201 -34.41 11.15 9.48
C PHE A 201 -32.90 11.19 9.21
N HIS A 202 -32.17 12.13 9.81
CA HIS A 202 -30.72 12.29 9.64
C HIS A 202 -30.01 12.42 10.99
N ALA A 203 -30.39 11.57 11.95
CA ALA A 203 -29.72 11.51 13.25
C ALA A 203 -28.20 11.42 13.09
N TRP A 204 -27.48 12.04 14.04
CA TRP A 204 -26.01 12.16 13.99
C TRP A 204 -25.34 10.79 13.84
N GLU A 205 -25.88 9.76 14.50
CA GLU A 205 -25.40 8.38 14.46
C GLU A 205 -25.45 7.74 13.06
N ILE A 206 -26.42 8.14 12.22
CA ILE A 206 -26.61 7.63 10.85
C ILE A 206 -25.56 8.20 9.90
N LEU A 207 -25.24 9.49 10.01
CA LEU A 207 -24.32 10.18 9.10
C LEU A 207 -22.91 10.30 9.70
N GLU A 208 -22.74 11.19 10.66
CA GLU A 208 -21.45 11.47 11.30
C GLU A 208 -20.94 10.27 12.11
N GLY A 209 -21.83 9.53 12.77
CA GLY A 209 -21.51 8.32 13.52
C GLY A 209 -20.98 7.22 12.61
N ARG A 210 -21.69 6.89 11.53
CA ARG A 210 -21.21 5.89 10.55
C ARG A 210 -19.92 6.32 9.85
N TYR A 211 -19.75 7.59 9.54
CA TYR A 211 -18.48 8.10 9.03
C TYR A 211 -17.34 7.90 10.04
N THR A 212 -17.60 8.22 11.31
CA THR A 212 -16.64 8.04 12.40
C THR A 212 -16.25 6.58 12.52
N LEU A 213 -17.23 5.66 12.54
CA LEU A 213 -16.99 4.21 12.55
C LEU A 213 -16.11 3.75 11.38
N ALA A 214 -16.34 4.25 10.17
CA ALA A 214 -15.52 3.94 9.01
C ALA A 214 -14.05 4.36 9.22
N VAL A 215 -13.80 5.57 9.74
CA VAL A 215 -12.44 6.05 10.03
C VAL A 215 -11.77 5.21 11.13
N LEU A 216 -12.51 4.89 12.20
CA LEU A 216 -12.01 4.13 13.33
C LEU A 216 -11.67 2.69 12.94
N PHE A 217 -12.62 1.98 12.32
CA PHE A 217 -12.50 0.55 12.07
C PHE A 217 -11.61 0.26 10.85
N GLU A 218 -11.84 0.95 9.73
CA GLU A 218 -11.17 0.61 8.47
C GLU A 218 -9.77 1.18 8.31
N TYR A 219 -9.47 2.31 8.95
CA TYR A 219 -8.21 3.01 8.71
C TYR A 219 -7.36 3.08 9.98
N ALA A 220 -7.90 3.62 11.09
CA ALA A 220 -7.15 3.69 12.34
C ALA A 220 -6.90 2.29 12.93
N GLY A 221 -7.90 1.42 12.95
CA GLY A 221 -7.80 0.03 13.38
C GLY A 221 -6.84 -0.79 12.52
N THR A 222 -6.93 -0.68 11.19
CA THR A 222 -5.99 -1.38 10.28
C THR A 222 -4.55 -0.92 10.42
N LEU A 223 -4.32 0.36 10.72
CA LEU A 223 -3.00 0.89 11.02
C LEU A 223 -2.50 0.58 12.44
N GLY A 224 -3.29 -0.11 13.27
CA GLY A 224 -2.85 -0.51 14.62
C GLY A 224 -2.93 0.60 15.67
N LEU A 225 -3.63 1.70 15.37
CA LEU A 225 -3.77 2.85 16.29
C LEU A 225 -4.78 2.55 17.41
N LEU A 226 -5.69 1.61 17.16
CA LEU A 226 -6.81 1.27 18.02
C LEU A 226 -6.93 -0.24 18.16
N ASP A 227 -6.93 -0.75 19.38
CA ASP A 227 -7.47 -2.08 19.63
C ASP A 227 -8.99 -2.01 19.50
N LEU A 228 -9.58 -3.09 19.03
CA LEU A 228 -10.97 -3.13 18.57
C LEU A 228 -11.75 -4.20 19.33
N ASP A 229 -12.93 -3.84 19.80
CA ASP A 229 -13.93 -4.78 20.29
C ASP A 229 -15.16 -4.68 19.39
N TYR A 230 -15.53 -5.79 18.75
CA TYR A 230 -16.54 -5.82 17.71
C TYR A 230 -17.32 -7.13 17.65
N VAL A 231 -18.55 -7.04 17.14
CA VAL A 231 -19.42 -8.16 16.79
C VAL A 231 -19.70 -8.15 15.30
N HIS A 232 -20.37 -9.19 14.77
CA HIS A 232 -20.87 -9.14 13.40
C HIS A 232 -21.83 -7.93 13.20
N PRO A 233 -21.77 -7.19 12.07
CA PRO A 233 -22.51 -5.94 11.90
C PRO A 233 -24.03 -6.10 11.77
N SER A 234 -24.50 -7.27 11.30
CA SER A 234 -25.93 -7.60 11.22
C SER A 234 -26.58 -7.58 12.61
N GLY A 235 -27.60 -6.73 12.78
CA GLY A 235 -28.35 -6.55 14.03
C GLY A 235 -27.57 -5.84 15.14
N ALA A 236 -26.36 -5.35 14.89
CA ALA A 236 -25.55 -4.70 15.93
C ALA A 236 -26.04 -3.30 16.31
N ARG A 237 -26.77 -2.64 15.40
CA ARG A 237 -27.35 -1.30 15.58
C ARG A 237 -28.71 -1.25 14.88
N GLU A 238 -29.65 -0.53 15.48
CA GLU A 238 -31.04 -0.42 15.01
C GLU A 238 -31.47 1.05 14.77
N ASP A 239 -30.55 2.00 14.98
CA ASP A 239 -30.74 3.46 14.91
C ASP A 239 -31.17 4.02 13.54
N PHE A 240 -31.25 3.16 12.53
CA PHE A 240 -31.67 3.50 11.17
C PHE A 240 -32.95 2.77 10.73
N GLN A 241 -33.46 1.82 11.52
CA GLN A 241 -34.60 0.98 11.11
C GLN A 241 -35.91 1.75 11.02
N GLU A 242 -36.05 2.83 11.79
CA GLU A 242 -37.22 3.73 11.70
C GLU A 242 -37.18 4.64 10.46
N ASN A 243 -36.04 4.73 9.76
CA ASN A 243 -35.97 5.44 8.50
C ASN A 243 -36.62 4.61 7.39
N TRP A 244 -37.37 5.28 6.51
CA TRP A 244 -37.93 4.63 5.34
C TRP A 244 -36.83 3.99 4.47
N GLY A 245 -36.94 2.70 4.20
CA GLY A 245 -35.93 1.91 3.47
C GLY A 245 -34.77 1.41 4.33
N GLY A 246 -34.82 1.63 5.65
CA GLY A 246 -33.90 1.06 6.65
C GLY A 246 -34.47 -0.14 7.40
N ASP A 247 -35.78 -0.35 7.32
CA ASP A 247 -36.56 -1.41 7.98
C ASP A 247 -36.16 -2.83 7.54
N ASP A 248 -35.85 -3.00 6.26
CA ASP A 248 -35.37 -4.28 5.69
C ASP A 248 -33.85 -4.47 5.75
N LEU A 249 -33.10 -3.50 6.32
CA LEU A 249 -31.64 -3.58 6.40
C LEU A 249 -31.20 -4.29 7.68
N ASP A 250 -30.50 -5.42 7.51
CA ASP A 250 -29.79 -6.09 8.61
C ASP A 250 -28.71 -5.21 9.23
N THR A 251 -28.14 -4.28 8.46
CA THR A 251 -27.07 -3.36 8.87
C THR A 251 -27.00 -2.17 7.91
N LEU A 252 -26.65 -0.98 8.41
CA LEU A 252 -26.45 0.22 7.59
C LEU A 252 -25.04 0.26 6.98
N SER A 253 -24.06 -0.28 7.70
CA SER A 253 -22.68 -0.35 7.24
C SER A 253 -21.95 -1.55 7.84
N ARG A 254 -20.92 -2.03 7.15
CA ARG A 254 -20.01 -3.06 7.67
C ARG A 254 -19.35 -2.71 9.01
N TYR A 255 -19.38 -1.44 9.41
CA TYR A 255 -18.77 -0.95 10.64
C TYR A 255 -19.71 -0.94 11.85
N ASP A 256 -21.00 -1.23 11.65
CA ASP A 256 -22.03 -1.14 12.69
C ASP A 256 -21.71 -2.04 13.88
N GLY A 257 -20.98 -3.13 13.64
CA GLY A 257 -20.53 -4.08 14.65
C GLY A 257 -19.47 -3.57 15.63
N LEU A 258 -18.83 -2.41 15.41
CA LEU A 258 -17.82 -1.87 16.33
C LEU A 258 -18.47 -1.40 17.65
N GLN A 259 -18.05 -2.00 18.76
CA GLN A 259 -18.61 -1.78 20.09
C GLN A 259 -17.75 -0.82 20.91
N ALA A 260 -16.44 -1.08 20.97
CA ALA A 260 -15.49 -0.28 21.74
C ALA A 260 -14.12 -0.21 21.07
N ILE A 261 -13.37 0.81 21.44
CA ILE A 261 -11.98 1.03 21.00
C ILE A 261 -11.09 1.31 22.20
N ARG A 262 -9.81 0.97 22.07
CA ARG A 262 -8.77 1.39 23.01
C ARG A 262 -7.60 1.98 22.24
N LEU A 263 -7.17 3.17 22.63
CA LEU A 263 -6.02 3.82 22.00
C LEU A 263 -4.72 3.11 22.38
N THR A 264 -3.97 2.66 21.37
CA THR A 264 -2.73 1.88 21.55
C THR A 264 -1.51 2.80 21.76
N ALA A 265 -0.35 2.24 22.14
CA ALA A 265 0.88 3.01 22.26
C ALA A 265 1.33 3.57 20.91
N LEU A 266 1.16 2.77 19.85
CA LEU A 266 1.36 3.20 18.47
C LEU A 266 0.36 4.29 18.06
N GLY A 267 -0.90 4.18 18.49
CA GLY A 267 -1.94 5.19 18.32
C GLY A 267 -1.55 6.55 18.88
N ARG A 268 -1.09 6.56 20.14
CA ARG A 268 -0.60 7.77 20.82
C ARG A 268 0.57 8.40 20.09
N TYR A 269 1.53 7.60 19.65
CA TYR A 269 2.68 8.06 18.86
C TYR A 269 2.26 8.64 17.49
N ALA A 270 1.35 7.96 16.78
CA ALA A 270 0.84 8.41 15.48
C ALA A 270 0.09 9.75 15.57
N LEU A 271 -0.69 9.94 16.65
CA LEU A 271 -1.42 11.17 16.97
C LEU A 271 -0.52 12.29 17.51
N GLY A 272 0.75 12.01 17.81
CA GLY A 272 1.69 12.99 18.36
C GLY A 272 1.47 13.30 19.85
N LEU A 273 0.82 12.39 20.58
CA LEU A 273 0.68 12.47 22.04
C LEU A 273 1.96 12.05 22.78
N THR A 274 2.86 11.34 22.09
CA THR A 274 4.21 11.00 22.57
C THR A 274 5.25 11.36 21.51
N GLU A 275 6.44 11.78 21.93
CA GLU A 275 7.53 12.15 20.99
C GLU A 275 8.20 10.94 20.34
N ALA A 276 8.31 9.85 21.09
CA ALA A 276 8.88 8.58 20.65
C ALA A 276 7.88 7.44 20.85
N TYR A 277 8.00 6.43 20.01
CA TYR A 277 7.27 5.18 20.18
C TYR A 277 7.96 4.32 21.24
N GLN A 278 7.17 3.81 22.18
CA GLN A 278 7.60 2.82 23.16
C GLN A 278 6.69 1.60 23.02
N PRO A 279 7.22 0.43 22.64
CA PRO A 279 6.41 -0.77 22.51
C PRO A 279 5.90 -1.23 23.90
N PRO A 280 4.75 -1.91 23.97
CA PRO A 280 4.24 -2.50 25.21
C PRO A 280 5.26 -3.45 25.86
N ALA A 281 5.34 -3.43 27.19
CA ALA A 281 6.25 -4.31 27.92
C ALA A 281 5.91 -5.79 27.69
N GLY A 282 6.88 -6.59 27.23
CA GLY A 282 6.71 -8.04 27.00
C GLY A 282 6.83 -8.47 25.53
N GLU A 283 6.88 -7.53 24.59
CA GLU A 283 7.22 -7.83 23.19
C GLU A 283 8.74 -7.97 23.01
N ALA A 284 9.31 -9.09 23.46
CA ALA A 284 10.69 -9.41 23.12
C ALA A 284 10.77 -9.78 21.63
N GLU A 285 11.63 -9.10 20.87
CA GLU A 285 11.93 -9.47 19.49
C GLU A 285 12.57 -10.86 19.46
N THR A 286 11.77 -11.89 19.20
CA THR A 286 12.31 -13.21 18.87
C THR A 286 13.06 -13.09 17.56
N GLN A 287 14.28 -13.60 17.49
CA GLN A 287 15.10 -13.63 16.28
C GLN A 287 14.92 -15.01 15.64
N PRO A 288 13.96 -15.15 14.69
CA PRO A 288 13.45 -16.46 14.31
C PRO A 288 14.28 -17.11 13.21
N LEU A 289 15.44 -16.55 12.85
CA LEU A 289 16.28 -17.02 11.75
C LEU A 289 17.66 -17.40 12.23
N LYS A 290 18.22 -18.43 11.57
CA LYS A 290 19.63 -18.80 11.66
C LYS A 290 20.19 -18.91 10.25
N VAL A 291 21.30 -18.22 9.99
CA VAL A 291 22.00 -18.29 8.70
C VAL A 291 23.22 -19.18 8.84
N LEU A 292 23.28 -20.25 8.06
CA LEU A 292 24.35 -21.23 8.09
C LEU A 292 25.48 -20.85 7.12
N PRO A 293 26.73 -21.30 7.35
CA PRO A 293 27.83 -21.11 6.41
C PRO A 293 27.57 -21.69 5.00
N THR A 294 26.66 -22.68 4.90
CA THR A 294 26.17 -23.26 3.65
C THR A 294 25.30 -22.32 2.83
N LEU A 295 24.99 -21.12 3.35
CA LEU A 295 24.07 -20.13 2.78
C LEU A 295 22.60 -20.53 2.84
N ASP A 296 22.28 -21.50 3.70
CA ASP A 296 20.91 -21.80 4.09
C ASP A 296 20.45 -20.86 5.21
N VAL A 297 19.27 -20.30 5.04
CA VAL A 297 18.53 -19.56 6.06
C VAL A 297 17.47 -20.49 6.61
N VAL A 298 17.58 -20.82 7.89
CA VAL A 298 16.67 -21.74 8.58
C VAL A 298 15.81 -20.94 9.54
N ALA A 299 14.49 -21.11 9.45
CA ALA A 299 13.58 -20.53 10.42
C ALA A 299 13.52 -21.39 11.69
N THR A 300 13.96 -20.84 12.81
CA THR A 300 13.89 -21.43 14.15
C THR A 300 12.60 -21.07 14.88
N GLY A 301 11.95 -19.96 14.50
CA GLY A 301 10.67 -19.49 15.06
C GLY A 301 9.58 -19.28 14.00
N ILE A 302 8.38 -18.89 14.42
CA ILE A 302 7.28 -18.60 13.48
C ILE A 302 7.66 -17.35 12.67
N LEU A 303 7.58 -17.45 11.34
CA LEU A 303 7.82 -16.33 10.44
C LEU A 303 6.50 -15.67 10.04
N SER A 304 6.49 -14.34 10.03
CA SER A 304 5.37 -13.60 9.45
C SER A 304 5.31 -13.81 7.93
N ALA A 305 4.13 -13.61 7.33
CA ALA A 305 3.99 -13.69 5.88
C ALA A 305 4.93 -12.73 5.14
N GLY A 306 5.12 -11.51 5.67
CA GLY A 306 6.08 -10.54 5.12
C GLY A 306 7.51 -11.03 5.11
N ASP A 307 7.96 -11.73 6.16
CA ASP A 307 9.31 -12.30 6.21
C ASP A 307 9.48 -13.45 5.23
N GLN A 308 8.46 -14.31 5.08
CA GLN A 308 8.48 -15.41 4.13
C GLN A 308 8.52 -14.89 2.68
N LEU A 309 7.73 -13.85 2.38
CA LEU A 309 7.73 -13.19 1.06
C LEU A 309 9.09 -12.57 0.75
N LEU A 310 9.71 -11.92 1.73
CA LEU A 310 11.03 -11.33 1.61
C LEU A 310 12.10 -12.40 1.37
N LEU A 311 12.14 -13.45 2.19
CA LEU A 311 13.09 -14.56 2.04
C LEU A 311 12.98 -15.17 0.64
N SER A 312 11.74 -15.46 0.21
CA SER A 312 11.45 -16.05 -1.10
C SER A 312 11.78 -15.10 -2.27
N ALA A 313 11.93 -13.80 -2.01
CA ALA A 313 12.35 -12.85 -3.03
C ALA A 313 13.87 -12.80 -3.26
N TYR A 314 14.67 -13.32 -2.33
CA TYR A 314 16.15 -13.33 -2.41
C TYR A 314 16.75 -14.74 -2.41
N ALA A 315 15.99 -15.76 -2.03
CA ALA A 315 16.44 -17.12 -1.83
C ALA A 315 15.37 -18.12 -2.31
N GLU A 316 15.81 -19.31 -2.67
CA GLU A 316 14.92 -20.39 -3.10
C GLU A 316 14.41 -21.15 -1.87
N HIS A 317 13.10 -21.35 -1.77
CA HIS A 317 12.50 -22.15 -0.70
C HIS A 317 12.70 -23.64 -1.01
N THR A 318 13.70 -24.26 -0.38
CA THR A 318 14.20 -25.60 -0.74
C THR A 318 13.60 -26.71 0.11
N ALA A 319 13.19 -26.42 1.34
CA ALA A 319 12.53 -27.35 2.24
C ALA A 319 11.63 -26.59 3.22
N ASP A 320 10.85 -27.33 4.01
CA ASP A 320 10.05 -26.73 5.08
C ASP A 320 10.94 -25.88 5.99
N ARG A 321 10.64 -24.58 6.06
CA ARG A 321 11.36 -23.60 6.89
C ARG A 321 12.83 -23.34 6.48
N VAL A 322 13.23 -23.71 5.27
CA VAL A 322 14.59 -23.51 4.76
C VAL A 322 14.59 -22.76 3.43
N TRP A 323 15.40 -21.72 3.36
CA TRP A 323 15.65 -20.95 2.15
C TRP A 323 17.14 -20.97 1.81
N THR A 324 17.50 -21.37 0.60
CA THR A 324 18.89 -21.44 0.15
C THR A 324 19.22 -20.21 -0.70
N ILE A 325 20.25 -19.47 -0.30
CA ILE A 325 20.72 -18.28 -1.01
C ILE A 325 21.74 -18.72 -2.07
N SER A 326 21.56 -18.27 -3.31
CA SER A 326 22.49 -18.53 -4.41
C SER A 326 22.82 -17.24 -5.17
N ALA A 327 23.87 -17.29 -6.01
CA ALA A 327 24.17 -16.18 -6.92
C ALA A 327 23.00 -15.93 -7.88
N THR A 328 22.33 -17.00 -8.34
CA THR A 328 21.18 -16.94 -9.23
C THR A 328 19.99 -16.25 -8.57
N SER A 329 19.64 -16.63 -7.33
CA SER A 329 18.51 -16.06 -6.61
C SER A 329 18.73 -14.57 -6.31
N LEU A 330 19.94 -14.17 -5.92
CA LEU A 330 20.29 -12.77 -5.68
C LEU A 330 20.31 -11.94 -6.97
N LEU A 331 20.83 -12.47 -8.08
CA LEU A 331 20.79 -11.79 -9.39
C LEU A 331 19.35 -11.62 -9.87
N ALA A 332 18.48 -12.62 -9.67
CA ALA A 332 17.06 -12.52 -9.96
C ALA A 332 16.40 -11.42 -9.13
N ALA A 333 16.73 -11.32 -7.84
CA ALA A 333 16.25 -10.24 -6.98
C ALA A 333 16.68 -8.86 -7.52
N ILE A 334 17.95 -8.69 -7.88
CA ILE A 334 18.45 -7.44 -8.48
C ILE A 334 17.72 -7.09 -9.78
N ASN A 335 17.48 -8.09 -10.64
CA ASN A 335 16.75 -7.90 -11.89
C ASN A 335 15.31 -7.39 -11.66
N THR A 336 14.70 -7.71 -10.52
CA THR A 336 13.40 -7.16 -10.11
C THR A 336 13.49 -5.81 -9.40
N GLY A 337 14.67 -5.20 -9.32
CA GLY A 337 14.92 -3.90 -8.70
C GLY A 337 15.13 -3.95 -7.18
N ARG A 338 15.45 -5.12 -6.62
CA ARG A 338 15.74 -5.31 -5.19
C ARG A 338 17.22 -5.13 -4.88
N ASP A 339 17.52 -4.61 -3.70
CA ASP A 339 18.90 -4.33 -3.25
C ASP A 339 19.36 -5.44 -2.29
N PRO A 340 20.41 -6.24 -2.63
CA PRO A 340 20.93 -7.28 -1.75
C PRO A 340 21.37 -6.78 -0.36
N GLN A 341 21.69 -5.48 -0.21
CA GLN A 341 22.02 -4.91 1.11
C GLN A 341 20.79 -4.84 2.03
N ASP A 342 19.59 -4.70 1.46
CA ASP A 342 18.34 -4.76 2.23
C ASP A 342 18.12 -6.15 2.81
N PHE A 343 18.51 -7.18 2.05
CA PHE A 343 18.44 -8.55 2.51
C PHE A 343 19.43 -8.83 3.65
N ALA A 344 20.67 -8.36 3.54
CA ALA A 344 21.65 -8.48 4.63
C ALA A 344 21.18 -7.75 5.91
N THR A 345 20.61 -6.56 5.76
CA THR A 345 20.06 -5.78 6.89
C THR A 345 18.92 -6.54 7.55
N PHE A 346 17.98 -7.08 6.77
CA PHE A 346 16.88 -7.90 7.26
C PHE A 346 17.38 -9.13 8.02
N LEU A 347 18.32 -9.89 7.46
CA LEU A 347 18.85 -11.08 8.12
C LEU A 347 19.52 -10.70 9.45
N THR A 348 20.32 -9.63 9.47
CA THR A 348 20.97 -9.14 10.69
C THR A 348 19.97 -8.81 11.81
N GLN A 349 18.81 -8.24 11.46
CA GLN A 349 17.77 -7.90 12.43
C GLN A 349 17.02 -9.13 12.99
N ARG A 350 17.13 -10.28 12.33
CA ARG A 350 16.32 -11.48 12.62
C ARG A 350 17.14 -12.68 13.07
N THR A 351 18.45 -12.50 13.27
CA THR A 351 19.39 -13.55 13.64
C THR A 351 20.19 -13.19 14.89
N ASP A 352 20.28 -14.10 15.87
CA ASP A 352 21.05 -13.90 17.12
C ASP A 352 22.58 -13.87 16.91
N HIS A 353 23.05 -14.36 15.76
CA HIS A 353 24.46 -14.52 15.47
C HIS A 353 24.89 -13.66 14.29
N GLU A 354 26.18 -13.31 14.26
CA GLU A 354 26.74 -12.59 13.12
C GLU A 354 26.59 -13.40 11.83
N LEU A 355 26.21 -12.71 10.75
CA LEU A 355 26.04 -13.33 9.44
C LEU A 355 27.36 -13.94 8.94
N PRO A 356 27.34 -15.16 8.35
CA PRO A 356 28.54 -15.81 7.84
C PRO A 356 29.30 -14.96 6.81
N GLY A 357 30.63 -15.01 6.87
CA GLY A 357 31.49 -14.31 5.90
C GLY A 357 31.23 -14.72 4.44
N SER A 358 30.84 -15.98 4.21
CA SER A 358 30.45 -16.50 2.89
C SER A 358 29.28 -15.72 2.28
N LEU A 359 28.29 -15.30 3.09
CA LEU A 359 27.16 -14.51 2.62
C LEU A 359 27.61 -13.11 2.20
N ARG A 360 28.47 -12.46 3.00
CA ARG A 360 29.00 -11.13 2.69
C ARG A 360 29.79 -11.14 1.38
N THR A 361 30.64 -12.15 1.17
CA THR A 361 31.38 -12.34 -0.07
C THR A 361 30.43 -12.53 -1.26
N LEU A 362 29.43 -13.41 -1.14
CA LEU A 362 28.46 -13.65 -2.21
C LEU A 362 27.70 -12.37 -2.60
N ILE A 363 27.20 -11.62 -1.62
CA ILE A 363 26.49 -10.36 -1.85
C ILE A 363 27.40 -9.35 -2.56
N SER A 364 28.66 -9.22 -2.13
CA SER A 364 29.64 -8.34 -2.77
C SER A 364 29.89 -8.73 -4.23
N ASP A 365 30.13 -10.02 -4.49
CA ASP A 365 30.40 -10.54 -5.83
C ASP A 365 29.23 -10.32 -6.78
N VAL A 366 28.01 -10.63 -6.33
CA VAL A 366 26.79 -10.44 -7.12
C VAL A 366 26.52 -8.96 -7.38
N THR A 367 26.68 -8.09 -6.37
CA THR A 367 26.51 -6.63 -6.51
C THR A 367 27.53 -6.05 -7.50
N HIS A 368 28.78 -6.53 -7.45
CA HIS A 368 29.81 -6.14 -8.40
C HIS A 368 29.45 -6.57 -9.83
N ARG A 369 29.07 -7.84 -10.03
CA ARG A 369 28.68 -8.38 -11.35
C ARG A 369 27.48 -7.65 -11.95
N ALA A 370 26.47 -7.33 -11.14
CA ALA A 370 25.28 -6.62 -11.60
C ALA A 370 25.56 -5.21 -12.15
N ARG A 371 26.70 -4.60 -11.78
CA ARG A 371 27.12 -3.27 -12.24
C ARG A 371 28.07 -3.30 -13.44
N GLN A 372 28.43 -4.48 -13.94
CA GLN A 372 29.38 -4.63 -15.07
C GLN A 372 28.74 -4.37 -16.43
N LEU A 373 27.41 -4.39 -16.52
CA LEU A 373 26.69 -4.16 -17.77
C LEU A 373 25.95 -2.82 -17.68
N THR A 374 26.00 -2.04 -18.75
CA THR A 374 25.24 -0.79 -18.89
C THR A 374 24.36 -0.90 -20.12
N ASP A 375 23.05 -0.79 -19.94
CA ASP A 375 22.12 -0.66 -21.06
C ASP A 375 22.24 0.74 -21.67
N LEU A 376 22.63 0.81 -22.94
CA LEU A 376 22.76 2.05 -23.70
C LEU A 376 21.53 2.33 -24.58
N GLY A 377 20.48 1.51 -24.46
CA GLY A 377 19.23 1.62 -25.21
C GLY A 377 19.30 1.00 -26.60
N HIS A 378 18.25 1.25 -27.38
CA HIS A 378 18.09 0.70 -28.72
C HIS A 378 18.90 1.50 -29.75
N ALA A 379 19.58 0.77 -30.63
CA ALA A 379 20.26 1.34 -31.79
C ALA A 379 19.84 0.62 -33.07
N ARG A 380 19.76 1.36 -34.16
CA ARG A 380 19.70 0.78 -35.51
C ARG A 380 21.08 0.36 -35.95
N VAL A 381 21.19 -0.90 -36.38
CA VAL A 381 22.40 -1.43 -37.00
C VAL A 381 22.29 -1.25 -38.51
N LEU A 382 23.27 -0.57 -39.09
CA LEU A 382 23.38 -0.31 -40.52
C LEU A 382 24.59 -1.05 -41.08
N GLU A 383 24.41 -1.80 -42.15
CA GLU A 383 25.50 -2.41 -42.89
C GLU A 383 26.04 -1.43 -43.95
N CYS A 384 27.36 -1.29 -44.01
CA CYS A 384 28.09 -0.55 -45.02
C CYS A 384 28.58 -1.50 -46.12
N ALA A 385 28.62 -1.00 -47.36
CA ALA A 385 29.07 -1.76 -48.52
C ALA A 385 30.51 -2.31 -48.35
N ASP A 386 31.38 -1.56 -47.67
CA ASP A 386 32.75 -1.93 -47.38
C ASP A 386 33.28 -1.22 -46.12
N PRO A 387 34.45 -1.63 -45.58
CA PRO A 387 35.06 -0.98 -44.41
C PRO A 387 35.50 0.47 -44.63
N ALA A 388 35.75 0.87 -45.88
CA ALA A 388 36.16 2.25 -46.18
C ALA A 388 35.00 3.22 -45.97
N LEU A 389 33.77 2.80 -46.31
CA LEU A 389 32.55 3.55 -46.02
C LEU A 389 32.32 3.68 -44.50
N THR A 390 32.47 2.60 -43.73
CA THR A 390 32.39 2.66 -42.26
C THR A 390 33.39 3.68 -41.68
N ALA A 391 34.63 3.65 -42.17
CA ALA A 391 35.69 4.57 -41.72
C ALA A 391 35.40 6.01 -42.12
N LEU A 392 34.86 6.25 -43.31
CA LEU A 392 34.45 7.58 -43.78
C LEU A 392 33.34 8.16 -42.88
N LEU A 393 32.30 7.37 -42.61
CA LEU A 393 31.15 7.81 -41.82
C LEU A 393 31.49 8.02 -40.34
N THR A 394 32.41 7.24 -39.77
CA THR A 394 32.83 7.36 -38.36
C THR A 394 33.87 8.44 -38.11
N ARG A 395 34.62 8.87 -39.14
CA ARG A 395 35.60 9.96 -39.05
C ARG A 395 35.03 11.32 -39.44
N ASP A 396 33.92 11.35 -40.15
CA ASP A 396 33.24 12.59 -40.49
C ASP A 396 32.81 13.37 -39.24
N HIS A 397 33.08 14.68 -39.22
CA HIS A 397 32.84 15.51 -38.05
C HIS A 397 31.34 15.63 -37.69
N ALA A 398 30.45 15.59 -38.68
CA ALA A 398 29.01 15.71 -38.46
C ALA A 398 28.38 14.36 -38.06
N LEU A 399 28.93 13.23 -38.52
CA LEU A 399 28.38 11.90 -38.25
C LEU A 399 29.00 11.17 -37.06
N ARG A 400 30.28 11.41 -36.72
CA ARG A 400 31.00 10.66 -35.66
C ARG A 400 30.34 10.66 -34.28
N SER A 401 29.56 11.70 -33.97
CA SER A 401 28.85 11.83 -32.69
C SER A 401 27.47 11.18 -32.70
N LEU A 402 26.98 10.80 -33.89
CA LEU A 402 25.65 10.28 -34.14
C LEU A 402 25.64 8.76 -34.39
N CYS A 403 26.81 8.14 -34.56
CA CYS A 403 26.96 6.71 -34.77
C CYS A 403 28.18 6.15 -34.03
N ARG A 404 28.21 4.82 -33.85
CA ARG A 404 29.38 4.09 -33.35
C ARG A 404 29.71 2.92 -34.29
N PRO A 405 30.98 2.64 -34.57
CA PRO A 405 31.37 1.45 -35.33
C PRO A 405 31.00 0.18 -34.58
N LEU A 406 30.51 -0.81 -35.32
CA LEU A 406 30.18 -2.15 -34.84
C LEU A 406 30.91 -3.18 -35.74
N GLY A 407 32.17 -3.46 -35.41
CA GLY A 407 33.07 -4.20 -36.32
C GLY A 407 33.43 -3.39 -37.57
N ASP A 408 33.84 -4.08 -38.63
CA ASP A 408 34.46 -3.41 -39.79
C ASP A 408 33.44 -2.86 -40.80
N ARG A 409 32.24 -3.45 -40.87
CA ARG A 409 31.22 -3.14 -41.89
C ARG A 409 29.88 -2.68 -41.33
N HIS A 410 29.75 -2.50 -40.01
CA HIS A 410 28.47 -2.07 -39.44
C HIS A 410 28.61 -0.81 -38.58
N LEU A 411 27.52 -0.07 -38.49
CA LEU A 411 27.38 1.13 -37.69
C LEU A 411 26.13 1.01 -36.82
N ALA A 412 26.25 1.33 -35.54
CA ALA A 412 25.13 1.50 -34.63
C ALA A 412 24.74 2.97 -34.54
N VAL A 413 23.48 3.29 -34.84
CA VAL A 413 22.90 4.64 -34.75
C VAL A 413 21.81 4.64 -33.68
N PRO A 414 21.97 5.38 -32.57
CA PRO A 414 20.92 5.53 -31.56
C PRO A 414 19.61 6.02 -32.19
N LEU A 415 18.47 5.45 -31.77
CA LEU A 415 17.16 5.77 -32.38
C LEU A 415 16.79 7.26 -32.28
N ASP A 416 17.17 7.92 -31.19
CA ASP A 416 16.94 9.35 -30.94
C ASP A 416 17.78 10.26 -31.87
N GLN A 417 18.91 9.76 -32.39
CA GLN A 417 19.79 10.48 -33.31
C GLN A 417 19.53 10.17 -34.79
N GLU A 418 18.66 9.21 -35.11
CA GLU A 418 18.46 8.70 -36.47
C GLU A 418 18.12 9.82 -37.47
N LEU A 419 17.22 10.74 -37.12
CA LEU A 419 16.83 11.83 -38.01
C LEU A 419 17.98 12.80 -38.31
N LYS A 420 18.84 13.06 -37.33
CA LYS A 420 20.04 13.90 -37.53
C LYS A 420 21.07 13.17 -38.36
N PHE A 421 21.28 11.89 -38.09
CA PHE A 421 22.18 11.02 -38.84
C PHE A 421 21.79 10.98 -40.33
N ARG A 422 20.51 10.71 -40.64
CA ARG A 422 20.00 10.71 -42.03
C ARG A 422 20.25 12.05 -42.75
N LYS A 423 20.02 13.17 -42.08
CA LYS A 423 20.27 14.51 -42.66
C LYS A 423 21.76 14.75 -42.94
N ALA A 424 22.65 14.34 -42.04
CA ALA A 424 24.08 14.48 -42.24
C ALA A 424 24.61 13.50 -43.31
N LEU A 425 24.06 12.29 -43.36
CA LEU A 425 24.39 11.27 -44.37
C LEU A 425 24.05 11.75 -45.78
N LEU A 426 22.87 12.38 -45.95
CA LEU A 426 22.45 12.99 -47.21
C LEU A 426 23.41 14.09 -47.68
N LYS A 427 23.96 14.90 -46.76
CA LYS A 427 24.96 15.93 -47.09
C LYS A 427 26.30 15.35 -47.58
N LEU A 428 26.63 14.13 -47.16
CA LEU A 428 27.80 13.36 -47.62
C LEU A 428 27.54 12.58 -48.91
N GLY A 429 26.33 12.66 -49.49
CA GLY A 429 25.97 11.99 -50.73
C GLY A 429 25.48 10.55 -50.57
N TYR A 430 25.24 10.10 -49.34
CA TYR A 430 24.71 8.77 -49.06
C TYR A 430 23.25 8.85 -48.61
N VAL A 431 22.45 7.86 -48.98
CA VAL A 431 21.06 7.73 -48.52
C VAL A 431 20.90 6.42 -47.78
N LEU A 432 20.28 6.48 -46.61
CA LEU A 432 19.79 5.30 -45.95
C LEU A 432 18.36 5.04 -46.46
N PRO A 433 18.06 3.91 -47.12
CA PRO A 433 16.71 3.61 -47.56
C PRO A 433 15.71 3.70 -46.39
N GLY A 434 14.45 3.99 -46.71
CA GLY A 434 13.35 3.79 -45.76
C GLY A 434 13.26 2.31 -45.39
N GLN A 435 12.75 1.97 -44.21
CA GLN A 435 12.52 0.57 -43.88
C GLN A 435 11.62 -0.06 -44.95
N PRO A 436 11.96 -1.24 -45.50
CA PRO A 436 10.93 -2.11 -46.01
C PRO A 436 10.04 -2.48 -44.81
N THR A 437 8.77 -2.09 -44.87
CA THR A 437 7.75 -2.62 -43.97
C THR A 437 7.76 -4.15 -44.11
N PRO A 438 7.75 -4.92 -43.00
CA PRO A 438 7.48 -6.35 -43.08
C PRO A 438 6.09 -6.63 -43.65
#